data_AF-A0A401FSG3-F1
#
_entry.id   AF-A0A401FSG3-F1
#
_cell.length_a   1.000
_cell.length_b   1.000
_cell.length_c   1.000
_cell.angle_alpha   90.00
_cell.angle_beta   90.00
_cell.angle_gamma   90.00
#
_symmetry.space_group_name_H-M   'P 1'
#
loop_
_entity.id
_entity.type
_entity.pdbx_description
1 polymer ?
#
loop_
_entity_poly.entity_id
_entity_poly.type
_entity_poly.pdbx_seq_one_letter_code
_entity_poly.pdbx_strand_id
1 'polypeptide(L)'
;MRKFITASIMTLALTLAAGYPVIAGNEGHDHSAHEKMDSSMENAGHGSTDHSGHTGNKIHEARVNGWHLTYELIDMREKMKGMKNMPEMKNTHHLMVYVRDAEGKTVDNAKVGYLIEGPDDARQKAMCMGMGGGFGADVNMGAAGKYMVKTKVMAGDTKLMDEFGYEVR
;
A
#
# COMPACT_ATOMS: atom_id res chain seq x y z
N MET A 1 36.45 2.74 22.87
CA MET A 1 35.94 1.48 23.45
C MET A 1 35.55 0.56 22.30
N ARG A 2 36.24 -0.59 22.16
CA ARG A 2 35.91 -1.64 21.19
C ARG A 2 34.90 -2.58 21.82
N LYS A 3 33.77 -2.85 21.18
CA LYS A 3 33.00 -4.10 21.37
C LYS A 3 32.41 -4.55 20.03
N PHE A 4 32.98 -5.66 19.56
CA PHE A 4 32.51 -6.52 18.48
C PHE A 4 31.18 -7.18 18.88
N ILE A 5 30.20 -7.27 17.98
CA ILE A 5 29.12 -8.26 18.08
C ILE A 5 28.84 -8.82 16.67
N THR A 6 29.54 -9.92 16.41
CA THR A 6 29.11 -11.18 15.77
C THR A 6 28.04 -11.16 14.67
N ALA A 7 28.51 -11.54 13.48
CA ALA A 7 27.73 -12.10 12.40
C ALA A 7 27.14 -13.47 12.79
N SER A 8 25.90 -13.74 12.38
CA SER A 8 25.36 -15.09 12.26
C SER A 8 24.78 -15.23 10.86
N ILE A 9 25.59 -15.81 9.98
CA ILE A 9 25.20 -16.32 8.68
C ILE A 9 24.58 -17.69 8.94
N MET A 10 23.27 -17.81 8.71
CA MET A 10 22.61 -19.12 8.69
C MET A 10 22.19 -19.41 7.26
N THR A 11 23.12 -20.02 6.52
CA THR A 11 22.87 -20.57 5.19
C THR A 11 22.04 -21.83 5.35
N LEU A 12 20.79 -21.83 4.87
CA LEU A 12 20.01 -23.05 4.71
C LEU A 12 19.81 -23.28 3.20
N ALA A 13 20.65 -24.14 2.64
CA ALA A 13 20.44 -24.73 1.34
C ALA A 13 19.55 -25.97 1.51
N LEU A 14 18.42 -26.03 0.80
CA LEU A 14 17.73 -27.29 0.55
C LEU A 14 17.31 -27.35 -0.92
N THR A 15 17.89 -28.33 -1.61
CA THR A 15 17.73 -28.64 -3.03
C THR A 15 16.62 -29.66 -3.29
N LEU A 16 16.09 -29.60 -4.52
CA LEU A 16 15.46 -30.64 -5.35
C LEU A 16 14.00 -31.02 -5.10
N ALA A 17 13.16 -30.77 -6.12
CA ALA A 17 12.38 -31.84 -6.76
C ALA A 17 11.95 -31.43 -8.19
N ALA A 18 11.99 -32.41 -9.08
CA ALA A 18 11.83 -32.34 -10.52
C ALA A 18 10.39 -32.02 -10.99
N GLY A 19 10.31 -31.51 -12.22
CA GLY A 19 9.08 -31.14 -12.89
C GLY A 19 8.23 -32.30 -13.41
N TYR A 20 6.99 -31.96 -13.74
CA TYR A 20 6.12 -32.67 -14.67
C TYR A 20 5.30 -31.62 -15.45
N PRO A 21 5.12 -31.77 -16.78
CA PRO A 21 4.11 -31.02 -17.51
C PRO A 21 2.74 -31.70 -17.34
N VAL A 22 1.70 -30.93 -17.03
CA VAL A 22 0.31 -31.37 -17.15
C VAL A 22 -0.28 -30.70 -18.39
N ILE A 23 -0.64 -31.51 -19.37
CA ILE A 23 -1.50 -31.16 -20.51
C ILE A 23 -2.84 -31.86 -20.29
N ALA A 24 -3.92 -31.09 -20.21
CA ALA A 24 -5.31 -31.40 -20.57
C ALA A 24 -6.11 -30.15 -20.14
N GLY A 25 -6.73 -29.37 -21.02
CA GLY A 25 -7.77 -29.79 -21.96
C GLY A 25 -9.13 -29.60 -21.28
N ASN A 26 -9.80 -28.47 -21.51
CA ASN A 26 -11.27 -28.44 -21.43
C ASN A 26 -11.85 -27.42 -22.40
N GLU A 27 -12.62 -27.97 -23.33
CA GLU A 27 -13.44 -27.30 -24.33
C GLU A 27 -14.72 -26.74 -23.68
N GLY A 28 -15.33 -25.79 -24.39
CA GLY A 28 -16.29 -24.83 -23.85
C GLY A 28 -17.61 -25.39 -23.35
N HIS A 29 -18.19 -24.67 -22.39
CA HIS A 29 -19.62 -24.68 -22.12
C HIS A 29 -20.23 -23.36 -22.59
N ASP A 30 -21.03 -23.50 -23.64
CA ASP A 30 -22.07 -22.58 -24.09
C ASP A 30 -23.11 -22.42 -22.99
N HIS A 31 -23.40 -21.19 -22.58
CA HIS A 31 -24.70 -20.85 -22.01
C HIS A 31 -25.04 -19.38 -22.28
N SER A 32 -26.04 -19.23 -23.14
CA SER A 32 -27.17 -18.31 -22.99
C SER A 32 -26.96 -16.86 -23.44
N ALA A 33 -27.42 -16.65 -24.67
CA ALA A 33 -28.01 -15.41 -25.12
C ALA A 33 -28.96 -14.84 -24.06
N HIS A 34 -28.72 -13.58 -23.67
CA HIS A 34 -29.74 -12.73 -23.09
C HIS A 34 -29.77 -11.41 -23.83
N GLU A 35 -31.00 -10.95 -23.98
CA GLU A 35 -31.50 -10.06 -25.01
C GLU A 35 -30.92 -8.64 -25.00
N LYS A 36 -30.99 -8.07 -26.20
CA LYS A 36 -30.81 -6.64 -26.47
C LYS A 36 -31.82 -5.83 -25.65
N MET A 37 -31.33 -4.85 -24.90
CA MET A 37 -32.08 -3.62 -24.67
C MET A 37 -31.23 -2.44 -25.12
N ASP A 38 -31.65 -1.90 -26.25
CA ASP A 38 -31.33 -0.58 -26.74
C ASP A 38 -31.86 0.46 -25.75
N SER A 39 -31.02 1.43 -25.37
CA SER A 39 -31.43 2.67 -24.73
C SER A 39 -30.34 3.70 -24.99
N SER A 40 -30.39 4.29 -26.19
CA SER A 40 -29.72 5.55 -26.49
C SER A 40 -30.55 6.71 -25.96
N MET A 41 -30.00 7.49 -25.03
CA MET A 41 -30.14 8.96 -25.00
C MET A 41 -29.32 9.56 -23.84
N GLU A 42 -28.14 10.05 -24.22
CA GLU A 42 -27.54 11.35 -23.90
C GLU A 42 -28.09 12.11 -22.69
N ASN A 43 -27.27 12.23 -21.63
CA ASN A 43 -27.19 13.47 -20.85
C ASN A 43 -25.86 13.58 -20.09
N ALA A 44 -25.14 14.68 -20.36
CA ALA A 44 -24.22 15.42 -19.49
C ALA A 44 -23.19 14.65 -18.64
N GLY A 45 -21.95 14.69 -19.16
CA GLY A 45 -20.69 14.80 -18.43
C GLY A 45 -20.68 14.43 -16.94
N HIS A 46 -20.23 13.22 -16.64
CA HIS A 46 -19.55 12.91 -15.39
C HIS A 46 -18.35 12.05 -15.73
N GLY A 47 -17.18 12.53 -15.28
CA GLY A 47 -15.90 11.88 -15.52
C GLY A 47 -15.92 10.42 -15.11
N SER A 48 -15.26 9.61 -15.91
CA SER A 48 -14.93 8.22 -15.61
C SER A 48 -14.42 8.10 -14.18
N THR A 49 -15.31 7.72 -13.26
CA THR A 49 -14.94 7.34 -11.90
C THR A 49 -14.50 5.90 -11.99
N ASP A 50 -13.20 5.71 -12.12
CA ASP A 50 -12.56 4.41 -11.98
C ASP A 50 -12.91 3.84 -10.60
N HIS A 51 -13.73 2.79 -10.58
CA HIS A 51 -14.16 2.07 -9.39
C HIS A 51 -13.06 1.12 -8.90
N SER A 52 -11.90 1.64 -8.51
CA SER A 52 -10.80 0.84 -7.96
C SER A 52 -10.31 1.39 -6.62
N GLY A 53 -10.96 1.00 -5.53
CA GLY A 53 -10.36 0.75 -4.20
C GLY A 53 -9.57 1.83 -3.43
N HIS A 54 -9.24 2.97 -4.03
CA HIS A 54 -8.36 4.00 -3.47
C HIS A 54 -9.21 5.06 -2.78
N THR A 55 -9.23 5.03 -1.44
CA THR A 55 -10.09 5.92 -0.65
C THR A 55 -9.31 7.00 0.09
N GLY A 56 -8.03 7.20 -0.25
CA GLY A 56 -7.14 8.21 0.31
C GLY A 56 -6.62 9.20 -0.72
N ASN A 57 -6.09 10.32 -0.26
CA ASN A 57 -5.44 11.32 -1.10
C ASN A 57 -4.00 10.88 -1.40
N LYS A 58 -3.59 10.85 -2.67
CA LYS A 58 -2.18 10.59 -3.03
C LYS A 58 -1.29 11.72 -2.51
N ILE A 59 -0.33 11.39 -1.65
CA ILE A 59 0.57 12.35 -1.03
C ILE A 59 2.01 12.28 -1.55
N HIS A 60 2.41 11.13 -2.10
CA HIS A 60 3.74 10.93 -2.65
C HIS A 60 3.78 9.79 -3.67
N GLU A 61 4.73 9.83 -4.58
CA GLU A 61 5.03 8.74 -5.51
C GLU A 61 6.54 8.72 -5.76
N ALA A 62 7.12 7.53 -5.69
CA ALA A 62 8.55 7.32 -5.87
C ALA A 62 8.84 6.13 -6.77
N ARG A 63 9.96 6.22 -7.50
CA ARG A 63 10.58 5.08 -8.18
C ARG A 63 11.91 4.74 -7.49
N VAL A 64 12.02 3.54 -6.95
CA VAL A 64 13.21 3.06 -6.23
C VAL A 64 13.69 1.79 -6.90
N ASN A 65 14.86 1.83 -7.55
CA ASN A 65 15.43 0.67 -8.28
C ASN A 65 14.47 0.05 -9.32
N GLY A 66 13.68 0.89 -9.99
CA GLY A 66 12.66 0.45 -10.96
C GLY A 66 11.32 0.06 -10.33
N TRP A 67 11.26 -0.14 -9.02
CA TRP A 67 10.01 -0.38 -8.29
C TRP A 67 9.24 0.92 -8.11
N HIS A 68 7.93 0.81 -8.10
CA HIS A 68 7.03 1.94 -7.92
C HIS A 68 6.38 1.89 -6.53
N LEU A 69 6.45 3.02 -5.83
CA LEU A 69 5.82 3.22 -4.54
C LEU A 69 4.83 4.38 -4.66
N THR A 70 3.56 4.14 -4.37
CA THR A 70 2.52 5.17 -4.36
C THR A 70 1.93 5.29 -2.97
N TYR A 71 1.94 6.50 -2.43
CA TYR A 71 1.52 6.77 -1.05
C TYR A 71 0.20 7.51 -1.02
N GLU A 72 -0.75 6.98 -0.26
CA GLU A 72 -2.04 7.61 -0.02
C GLU A 72 -2.27 7.81 1.47
N LEU A 73 -2.86 8.97 1.81
CA LEU A 73 -3.22 9.31 3.17
C LEU A 73 -4.72 9.45 3.28
N ILE A 74 -5.30 8.74 4.23
CA ILE A 74 -6.71 8.84 4.56
C ILE A 74 -6.81 9.58 5.89
N ASP A 75 -7.44 10.76 5.89
CA ASP A 75 -7.81 11.44 7.14
C ASP A 75 -9.04 10.72 7.72
N MET A 76 -8.84 10.02 8.83
CA MET A 76 -9.90 9.29 9.52
C MET A 76 -10.87 10.23 10.23
N ARG A 77 -10.41 11.41 10.69
CA ARG A 77 -11.29 12.42 11.29
C ARG A 77 -12.25 12.94 10.25
N GLU A 78 -11.75 13.22 9.04
CA GLU A 78 -12.59 13.64 7.93
C GLU A 78 -13.61 12.58 7.54
N LYS A 79 -13.18 11.32 7.39
CA LYS A 79 -14.11 10.23 7.04
C LYS A 79 -15.17 9.97 8.09
N MET A 80 -14.90 10.27 9.35
CA MET A 80 -15.89 10.12 10.41
C MET A 80 -16.71 11.38 10.67
N LYS A 81 -16.42 12.52 10.02
CA LYS A 81 -17.23 13.75 10.16
C LYS A 81 -18.71 13.43 9.94
N GLY A 82 -19.55 13.75 10.93
CA GLY A 82 -20.99 13.49 10.91
C GLY A 82 -21.45 12.23 11.64
N MET A 83 -20.54 11.35 12.09
CA MET A 83 -20.90 10.26 13.00
C MET A 83 -21.10 10.79 14.42
N LYS A 84 -22.27 10.52 15.01
CA LYS A 84 -22.56 10.82 16.42
C LYS A 84 -21.81 9.79 17.30
N ASN A 85 -21.22 10.25 18.41
CA ASN A 85 -20.40 9.45 19.35
C ASN A 85 -19.06 8.95 18.78
N MET A 86 -18.24 9.84 18.21
CA MET A 86 -16.87 9.47 17.88
C MET A 86 -16.03 9.20 19.14
N PRO A 87 -15.42 8.01 19.28
CA PRO A 87 -14.42 7.78 20.31
C PRO A 87 -13.19 8.66 20.03
N GLU A 88 -12.47 9.04 21.08
CA GLU A 88 -11.20 9.77 20.93
C GLU A 88 -10.20 8.91 20.14
N MET A 89 -9.82 9.39 18.96
CA MET A 89 -8.94 8.67 18.07
C MET A 89 -7.47 9.03 18.33
N LYS A 90 -6.71 8.08 18.85
CA LYS A 90 -5.25 8.20 19.05
C LYS A 90 -4.49 8.28 17.73
N ASN A 91 -4.96 7.55 16.71
CA ASN A 91 -4.42 7.61 15.36
C ASN A 91 -5.39 8.40 14.50
N THR A 92 -4.86 9.33 13.72
CA THR A 92 -5.69 10.33 13.02
C THR A 92 -5.74 10.08 11.53
N HIS A 93 -4.73 9.38 11.01
CA HIS A 93 -4.61 9.08 9.60
C HIS A 93 -4.30 7.61 9.38
N HIS A 94 -4.73 7.10 8.24
CA HIS A 94 -4.31 5.80 7.74
C HIS A 94 -3.40 6.02 6.52
N LEU A 95 -2.12 5.65 6.65
CA LEU A 95 -1.12 5.82 5.60
C LEU A 95 -0.96 4.50 4.83
N MET A 96 -1.27 4.54 3.55
CA MET A 96 -1.16 3.43 2.61
C MET A 96 0.06 3.61 1.71
N VAL A 97 0.73 2.50 1.41
CA VAL A 97 1.67 2.40 0.30
C VAL A 97 1.30 1.24 -0.61
N TYR A 98 1.22 1.53 -1.90
CA TYR A 98 1.04 0.55 -2.95
C TYR A 98 2.40 0.29 -3.59
N VAL A 99 2.78 -0.98 -3.64
CA VAL A 99 4.09 -1.40 -4.15
C VAL A 99 3.86 -2.14 -5.46
N ARG A 100 4.52 -1.67 -6.53
CA ARG A 100 4.65 -2.43 -7.77
C ARG A 100 6.12 -2.72 -8.06
N ASP A 101 6.39 -3.91 -8.58
CA ASP A 101 7.73 -4.31 -8.97
C ASP A 101 8.20 -3.58 -10.24
N ALA A 102 9.42 -3.88 -10.67
CA ALA A 102 10.02 -3.29 -11.87
C ALA A 102 9.30 -3.66 -13.18
N GLU A 103 8.49 -4.73 -13.19
CA GLU A 103 7.64 -5.11 -14.31
C GLU A 103 6.25 -4.43 -14.22
N GLY A 104 5.98 -3.68 -13.15
CA GLY A 104 4.71 -3.03 -12.89
C GLY A 104 3.66 -3.92 -12.23
N LYS A 105 4.02 -5.12 -11.76
CA LYS A 105 3.08 -6.03 -11.07
C LYS A 105 2.91 -5.62 -9.62
N THR A 106 1.67 -5.68 -9.13
CA THR A 106 1.37 -5.44 -7.71
C THR A 106 2.06 -6.46 -6.82
N VAL A 107 2.64 -5.99 -5.72
CA VAL A 107 3.29 -6.82 -4.72
C VAL A 107 2.39 -6.88 -3.48
N ASP A 108 1.94 -8.08 -3.12
CA ASP A 108 1.03 -8.34 -2.00
C ASP A 108 1.71 -9.03 -0.80
N ASN A 109 2.86 -9.66 -1.01
CA ASN A 109 3.62 -10.37 0.02
C ASN A 109 4.93 -9.64 0.40
N ALA A 110 4.79 -8.45 0.99
CA ALA A 110 5.92 -7.68 1.51
C ALA A 110 5.75 -7.36 3.00
N LYS A 111 6.88 -7.14 3.69
CA LYS A 111 6.89 -6.53 5.02
C LYS A 111 7.20 -5.07 4.87
N VAL A 112 6.27 -4.22 5.27
CA VAL A 112 6.40 -2.77 5.15
C VAL A 112 6.35 -2.12 6.53
N GLY A 113 7.19 -1.13 6.76
CA GLY A 113 7.17 -0.33 7.98
C GLY A 113 7.43 1.14 7.69
N TYR A 114 6.75 1.99 8.46
CA TYR A 114 6.98 3.42 8.49
C TYR A 114 7.78 3.82 9.72
N LEU A 115 8.59 4.84 9.53
CA LEU A 115 9.15 5.66 10.58
C LEU A 115 8.77 7.10 10.26
N ILE A 116 8.01 7.74 11.13
CA ILE A 116 7.52 9.11 10.92
C ILE A 116 8.11 10.00 12.02
N GLU A 117 8.71 11.10 11.60
CA GLU A 117 9.26 12.16 12.45
C GLU A 117 8.41 13.42 12.22
N GLY A 118 7.70 13.89 13.23
CA GLY A 118 6.78 15.03 13.16
C GLY A 118 7.31 16.29 13.84
N PRO A 119 6.45 17.29 14.04
CA PRO A 119 6.78 18.49 14.82
C PRO A 119 7.28 18.12 16.22
N ASP A 120 8.13 18.99 16.80
CA ASP A 120 8.70 18.82 18.15
C ASP A 120 9.46 17.50 18.36
N ASP A 121 10.14 17.01 17.32
CA ASP A 121 10.90 15.76 17.30
C ASP A 121 10.06 14.50 17.64
N ALA A 122 8.73 14.60 17.51
CA ALA A 122 7.83 13.48 17.77
C ALA A 122 8.13 12.33 16.79
N ARG A 123 8.39 11.13 17.32
CA ARG A 123 8.79 9.98 16.49
C ARG A 123 7.88 8.79 16.72
N GLN A 124 7.41 8.17 15.65
CA GLN A 124 6.60 6.96 15.68
C GLN A 124 7.09 5.94 14.66
N LYS A 125 6.91 4.66 14.99
CA LYS A 125 7.16 3.54 14.09
C LYS A 125 5.86 2.75 13.96
N ALA A 126 5.53 2.37 12.74
CA ALA A 126 4.35 1.57 12.46
C ALA A 126 4.73 0.43 11.52
N MET A 127 4.30 -0.79 11.86
CA MET A 127 4.35 -1.92 10.94
C MET A 127 3.05 -1.96 10.17
N CYS A 128 3.15 -2.08 8.86
CA CYS A 128 1.98 -2.08 7.99
C CYS A 128 1.37 -3.47 7.91
N MET A 129 0.07 -3.49 7.69
CA MET A 129 -0.69 -4.69 7.37
C MET A 129 -1.09 -4.64 5.90
N GLY A 130 -1.08 -5.79 5.23
CA GLY A 130 -1.59 -5.89 3.87
C GLY A 130 -3.10 -5.67 3.84
N MET A 131 -3.58 -4.73 3.05
CA MET A 131 -5.00 -4.42 2.89
C MET A 131 -5.28 -3.69 1.57
N GLY A 132 -6.39 -4.01 0.91
CA GLY A 132 -6.85 -3.28 -0.28
C GLY A 132 -5.84 -3.21 -1.44
N GLY A 133 -4.98 -4.22 -1.60
CA GLY A 133 -3.93 -4.23 -2.64
C GLY A 133 -2.68 -3.43 -2.31
N GLY A 134 -2.55 -2.90 -1.09
CA GLY A 134 -1.38 -2.21 -0.58
C GLY A 134 -1.07 -2.56 0.87
N PHE A 135 -0.23 -1.74 1.50
CA PHE A 135 0.18 -1.90 2.90
C PHE A 135 -0.14 -0.64 3.69
N GLY A 136 -0.94 -0.81 4.72
CA GLY A 136 -1.50 0.29 5.52
C GLY A 136 -1.10 0.24 6.98
N ALA A 137 -0.95 1.42 7.59
CA ALA A 137 -0.87 1.54 9.04
C ALA A 137 -1.57 2.81 9.53
N ASP A 138 -2.18 2.71 10.70
CA ASP A 138 -2.71 3.87 11.41
C ASP A 138 -1.55 4.65 12.05
N VAL A 139 -1.50 5.95 11.79
CA VAL A 139 -0.44 6.85 12.23
C VAL A 139 -1.03 8.12 12.85
N ASN A 140 -0.28 8.71 13.77
CA ASN A 140 -0.67 9.98 14.39
C ASN A 140 0.00 11.15 13.66
N MET A 141 -0.77 11.84 12.82
CA MET A 141 -0.37 13.09 12.16
C MET A 141 -1.38 14.19 12.49
N GLY A 142 -1.90 14.19 13.72
CA GLY A 142 -3.00 15.06 14.12
C GLY A 142 -2.61 16.51 14.45
N ALA A 143 -1.32 16.78 14.60
CA ALA A 143 -0.80 18.13 14.81
C ALA A 143 -0.43 18.76 13.47
N ALA A 144 -0.71 20.04 13.29
CA ALA A 144 -0.27 20.77 12.10
C ALA A 144 1.26 20.90 12.10
N GLY A 145 1.87 20.82 10.93
CA GLY A 145 3.30 20.99 10.74
C GLY A 145 3.91 19.99 9.76
N LYS A 146 5.24 20.00 9.70
CA LYS A 146 6.01 19.16 8.79
C LYS A 146 6.30 17.80 9.42
N TYR A 147 6.09 16.77 8.63
CA TYR A 147 6.39 15.38 8.95
C TYR A 147 7.37 14.84 7.92
N MET A 148 8.37 14.09 8.36
CA MET A 148 9.24 13.28 7.52
C MET A 148 8.76 11.82 7.60
N VAL A 149 8.35 11.26 6.48
CA VAL A 149 7.89 9.88 6.36
C VAL A 149 9.01 9.06 5.73
N LYS A 150 9.47 8.04 6.46
CA LYS A 150 10.49 7.07 5.99
C LYS A 150 9.84 5.71 5.86
N THR A 151 9.91 5.13 4.69
CA THR A 151 9.31 3.84 4.40
C THR A 151 10.40 2.81 4.14
N LYS A 152 10.22 1.62 4.71
CA LYS A 152 11.05 0.45 4.39
C LYS A 152 10.15 -0.68 3.91
N VAL A 153 10.43 -1.18 2.71
CA VAL A 153 9.76 -2.34 2.11
C VAL A 153 10.76 -3.49 2.04
N MET A 154 10.33 -4.67 2.48
CA MET A 154 11.04 -5.93 2.28
C MET A 154 10.15 -6.86 1.47
N ALA A 155 10.45 -7.03 0.18
CA ALA A 155 9.75 -7.90 -0.75
C ALA A 155 10.69 -9.04 -1.19
N GLY A 156 10.56 -10.21 -0.55
CA GLY A 156 11.57 -11.26 -0.66
C GLY A 156 12.96 -10.74 -0.22
N ASP A 157 13.96 -10.89 -1.09
CA ASP A 157 15.32 -10.38 -0.88
C ASP A 157 15.49 -8.91 -1.26
N THR A 158 14.45 -8.29 -1.84
CA THR A 158 14.49 -6.88 -2.25
C THR A 158 14.17 -5.99 -1.07
N LYS A 159 15.09 -5.08 -0.76
CA LYS A 159 14.92 -4.01 0.22
C LYS A 159 14.79 -2.67 -0.49
N LEU A 160 13.67 -1.99 -0.28
CA LEU A 160 13.45 -0.63 -0.77
C LEU A 160 13.36 0.33 0.43
N MET A 161 13.89 1.53 0.24
CA MET A 161 13.82 2.63 1.20
C MET A 161 13.43 3.88 0.45
N ASP A 162 12.48 4.62 1.00
CA ASP A 162 12.03 5.91 0.50
C ASP A 162 11.82 6.88 1.66
N GLU A 163 12.02 8.16 1.42
CA GLU A 163 11.89 9.22 2.42
C GLU A 163 11.36 10.50 1.77
N PHE A 164 10.29 11.07 2.34
CA PHE A 164 9.72 12.31 1.86
C PHE A 164 9.11 13.15 2.99
N GLY A 165 9.09 14.47 2.78
CA GLY A 165 8.41 15.41 3.66
C GLY A 165 6.93 15.59 3.27
N TYR A 166 6.05 15.69 4.26
CA TYR A 166 4.63 15.97 4.11
C TYR A 166 4.19 17.02 5.14
N GLU A 167 3.41 18.01 4.72
CA GLU A 167 2.92 19.09 5.60
C GLU A 167 1.43 18.89 5.88
N VAL A 168 1.10 18.69 7.15
CA VAL A 168 -0.29 18.70 7.63
C VAL A 168 -0.65 20.14 7.99
N ARG A 169 -1.82 20.60 7.53
CA ARG A 169 -2.32 21.95 7.77
C ARG A 169 -3.56 21.96 8.65
#